data_AF-A0A3L7R0X9-F1
#
_entry.id   AF-A0A3L7R0X9-F1
#
_cell.length_a   1.000
_cell.length_b   1.000
_cell.length_c   1.000
_cell.angle_alpha   90.00
_cell.angle_beta   90.00
_cell.angle_gamma   90.00
#
_symmetry.space_group_name_H-M   'P 1'
#
loop_
_entity.id
_entity.type
_entity.pdbx_description
1 polymer ?
#
loop_
_entity_poly.entity_id
_entity_poly.type
_entity_poly.pdbx_seq_one_letter_code
_entity_poly.pdbx_strand_id
1 'polypeptide(L)'
;MSDLRCFHLRDSVDTEQLGEVLGDLLSSIDAHPGAITLLLSGDLGAGKTTLVRGIARGMGADDTAVASPTFTLRMDHRGETRTLAHIDAWRIGAHDLESIGMDELLAQSGVIAVEWPEKLGAQLPSRHLRVTLDYTQSTHVDGEAHELGRIITVDATALGARESRRIAQGLDLLVRSPSIAPLLCPVCGASTTRSAQDNSGGVLPFCSRRCRMADLGDWLAMRHRIAGSSTPEFDES
;
A
#
# COMPACT_ATOMS: atom_id res chain seq x y z
N MET A 1 0.41 -17.49 7.00
CA MET A 1 0.98 -16.51 6.04
C MET A 1 0.58 -15.13 6.53
N SER A 2 1.44 -14.12 6.39
CA SER A 2 1.09 -12.76 6.82
C SER A 2 -0.04 -12.21 5.94
N ASP A 3 -0.92 -11.38 6.50
CA ASP A 3 -1.97 -10.66 5.75
C ASP A 3 -1.47 -9.29 5.24
N LEU A 4 -0.17 -9.05 5.40
CA LEU A 4 0.52 -7.85 4.96
C LEU A 4 1.32 -8.12 3.69
N ARG A 5 1.29 -7.19 2.73
CA ARG A 5 2.13 -7.18 1.53
C ARG A 5 2.80 -5.84 1.33
N CYS A 6 4.00 -5.86 0.78
CA CYS A 6 4.80 -4.67 0.58
C CYS A 6 5.40 -4.70 -0.83
N PHE A 7 5.26 -3.60 -1.57
CA PHE A 7 5.75 -3.49 -2.94
C PHE A 7 6.56 -2.21 -3.11
N HIS A 8 7.56 -2.28 -3.99
CA HIS A 8 8.26 -1.10 -4.48
C HIS A 8 7.65 -0.68 -5.82
N LEU A 9 7.20 0.57 -5.89
CA LEU A 9 6.60 1.17 -7.09
C LEU A 9 7.51 2.29 -7.56
N ARG A 10 7.95 2.22 -8.83
CA ARG A 10 8.98 3.11 -9.38
C ARG A 10 8.42 4.48 -9.72
N ASP A 11 7.21 4.51 -10.27
CA ASP A 11 6.59 5.69 -10.85
C ASP A 11 5.07 5.58 -10.80
N SER A 12 4.38 6.67 -11.14
CA SER A 12 2.91 6.81 -11.16
C SER A 12 2.20 5.63 -11.85
N VAL A 13 2.78 5.11 -12.93
CA VAL A 13 2.27 3.96 -13.69
C VAL A 13 2.22 2.70 -12.84
N ASP A 14 3.28 2.40 -12.08
CA ASP A 14 3.30 1.24 -11.17
C ASP A 14 2.22 1.35 -10.06
N THR A 15 1.89 2.56 -9.57
CA THR A 15 0.77 2.74 -8.62
C THR A 15 -0.57 2.53 -9.26
N GLU A 16 -0.80 3.04 -10.47
CA GLU A 16 -2.06 2.80 -11.17
C GLU A 16 -2.25 1.32 -11.46
N GLN A 17 -1.20 0.60 -11.89
CA GLN A 17 -1.24 -0.85 -12.12
C GLN A 17 -1.55 -1.65 -10.86
N LEU A 18 -0.93 -1.30 -9.72
CA LEU A 18 -1.27 -1.93 -8.45
C LEU A 18 -2.72 -1.63 -8.05
N GLY A 19 -3.16 -0.39 -8.25
CA GLY A 19 -4.53 0.04 -7.99
C GLY A 19 -5.53 -0.75 -8.83
N GLU A 20 -5.26 -0.93 -10.12
CA GLU A 20 -6.10 -1.70 -11.05
C GLU A 20 -6.30 -3.12 -10.55
N VAL A 21 -5.23 -3.80 -10.17
CA VAL A 21 -5.36 -5.17 -9.65
C VAL A 21 -6.09 -5.21 -8.31
N LEU A 22 -5.89 -4.22 -7.43
CA LEU A 22 -6.70 -4.10 -6.23
C LEU A 22 -8.19 -3.91 -6.58
N GLY A 23 -8.52 -3.07 -7.56
CA GLY A 23 -9.88 -2.85 -8.04
C GLY A 23 -10.54 -4.13 -8.56
N ASP A 24 -9.83 -4.90 -9.39
CA ASP A 24 -10.29 -6.20 -9.89
C ASP A 24 -10.59 -7.17 -8.74
N LEU A 25 -9.66 -7.27 -7.78
CA LEU A 25 -9.79 -8.16 -6.63
C LEU A 25 -11.00 -7.77 -5.77
N LEU A 26 -11.14 -6.48 -5.48
CA LEU A 26 -12.24 -5.94 -4.68
C LEU A 26 -13.60 -6.15 -5.35
N SER A 27 -13.67 -6.07 -6.67
CA SER A 27 -14.89 -6.38 -7.44
C SER A 27 -15.25 -7.87 -7.35
N SER A 28 -14.24 -8.75 -7.32
CA SER A 28 -14.43 -10.21 -7.32
C SER A 28 -14.70 -10.86 -5.97
N ILE A 29 -14.50 -10.14 -4.85
CA ILE A 29 -14.73 -10.68 -3.51
C ILE A 29 -16.23 -10.64 -3.23
N ASP A 30 -16.86 -11.79 -2.99
CA ASP A 30 -18.24 -11.85 -2.48
C ASP A 30 -18.34 -10.96 -1.25
N ALA A 31 -19.06 -9.85 -1.36
CA ALA A 31 -19.21 -8.94 -0.25
C ALA A 31 -20.00 -9.67 0.83
N HIS A 32 -19.36 -9.86 1.99
CA HIS A 32 -20.07 -9.85 3.27
C HIS A 32 -21.05 -8.65 3.27
N PRO A 33 -22.22 -8.68 3.94
CA PRO A 33 -23.08 -7.50 3.97
C PRO A 33 -22.28 -6.25 4.35
N GLY A 34 -22.26 -5.26 3.45
CA GLY A 34 -21.54 -3.99 3.59
C GLY A 34 -20.31 -3.81 2.69
N ALA A 35 -19.81 -2.58 2.65
CA ALA A 35 -18.75 -2.16 1.74
C ALA A 35 -17.36 -2.59 2.24
N ILE A 36 -16.40 -2.78 1.33
CA ILE A 36 -14.98 -2.91 1.70
C ILE A 36 -14.37 -1.51 1.75
N THR A 37 -13.87 -1.12 2.91
CA THR A 37 -13.23 0.20 3.09
C THR A 37 -11.71 0.10 2.98
N LEU A 38 -11.12 0.88 2.07
CA LEU A 38 -9.69 1.13 1.98
C LEU A 38 -9.36 2.43 2.70
N LEU A 39 -8.38 2.35 3.60
CA LEU A 39 -7.85 3.50 4.34
C LEU A 39 -6.47 3.84 3.78
N LEU A 40 -6.36 4.95 3.06
CA LEU A 40 -5.17 5.36 2.31
C LEU A 40 -4.40 6.45 3.09
N SER A 41 -3.29 6.06 3.70
CA SER A 41 -2.39 6.96 4.42
C SER A 41 -1.08 7.18 3.65
N GLY A 42 -0.49 8.35 3.82
CA GLY A 42 0.78 8.74 3.19
C GLY A 42 0.87 10.25 3.07
N ASP A 43 2.07 10.78 2.89
CA ASP A 43 2.30 12.23 2.82
C ASP A 43 1.60 12.88 1.61
N LEU A 44 1.60 14.22 1.58
CA LEU A 44 1.10 14.97 0.45
C LEU A 44 1.91 14.60 -0.80
N GLY A 45 1.22 14.22 -1.88
CA GLY A 45 1.87 13.77 -3.11
C GLY A 45 2.32 12.31 -3.10
N ALA A 46 2.09 11.53 -2.04
CA ALA A 46 2.52 10.12 -1.95
C ALA A 46 1.82 9.19 -2.98
N GLY A 47 0.87 9.69 -3.76
CA GLY A 47 0.18 8.94 -4.81
C GLY A 47 -1.14 8.28 -4.38
N LYS A 48 -1.76 8.73 -3.28
CA LYS A 48 -3.05 8.22 -2.80
C LYS A 48 -4.15 8.28 -3.88
N THR A 49 -4.39 9.47 -4.44
CA THR A 49 -5.35 9.65 -5.55
C THR A 49 -4.96 8.87 -6.81
N THR A 50 -3.66 8.75 -7.10
CA THR A 50 -3.16 7.91 -8.21
C THR A 50 -3.52 6.44 -8.01
N LEU A 51 -3.43 5.93 -6.78
CA LEU A 51 -3.87 4.58 -6.46
C LEU A 51 -5.38 4.43 -6.65
N VAL A 52 -6.17 5.42 -6.21
CA VAL A 52 -7.63 5.42 -6.41
C VAL A 52 -8.00 5.39 -7.88
N ARG A 53 -7.26 6.12 -8.73
CA ARG A 53 -7.45 6.07 -10.19
C ARG A 53 -7.25 4.66 -10.74
N GLY A 54 -6.17 3.99 -10.32
CA GLY A 54 -5.97 2.58 -10.65
C GLY A 54 -7.13 1.71 -10.18
N ILE A 55 -7.57 1.85 -8.92
CA ILE A 55 -8.69 1.09 -8.37
C ILE A 55 -9.96 1.30 -9.19
N ALA A 56 -10.26 2.54 -9.56
CA ALA A 56 -11.41 2.85 -10.42
C ALA A 56 -11.32 2.10 -11.75
N ARG A 57 -10.15 2.10 -12.40
CA ARG A 57 -9.90 1.36 -13.64
C ARG A 57 -10.17 -0.14 -13.50
N GLY A 58 -9.64 -0.79 -12.48
CA GLY A 58 -9.87 -2.23 -12.24
C GLY A 58 -11.30 -2.58 -11.80
N MET A 59 -12.01 -1.61 -11.23
CA MET A 59 -13.44 -1.77 -10.99
C MET A 59 -14.29 -1.57 -12.27
N GLY A 60 -13.66 -1.22 -13.40
CA GLY A 60 -14.32 -0.88 -14.66
C GLY A 60 -15.05 0.47 -14.63
N ALA A 61 -14.66 1.37 -13.74
CA ALA A 61 -15.16 2.74 -13.70
C ALA A 61 -14.32 3.66 -14.61
N ASP A 62 -14.86 4.84 -14.92
CA ASP A 62 -14.13 5.89 -15.65
C ASP A 62 -13.03 6.50 -14.76
N ASP A 63 -11.79 6.07 -15.00
CA ASP A 63 -10.59 6.51 -14.28
C ASP A 63 -10.16 7.93 -14.68
N THR A 64 -10.56 8.42 -15.86
CA THR A 64 -10.24 9.77 -16.32
C THR A 64 -11.00 10.85 -15.53
N ALA A 65 -12.14 10.48 -14.95
CA ALA A 65 -12.93 11.33 -14.06
C ALA A 65 -12.43 11.35 -12.61
N VAL A 66 -11.40 10.56 -12.27
CA VAL A 66 -10.87 10.48 -10.89
C VAL A 66 -9.94 11.66 -10.60
N ALA A 67 -10.38 12.50 -9.68
CA ALA A 67 -9.62 13.59 -9.09
C ALA A 67 -9.80 13.59 -7.57
N SER A 68 -8.87 14.22 -6.84
CA SER A 68 -8.97 14.31 -5.38
C SER A 68 -10.23 15.10 -4.98
N PRO A 69 -11.18 14.51 -4.23
CA PRO A 69 -12.43 15.15 -3.85
C PRO A 69 -12.24 16.12 -2.68
N THR A 70 -11.08 16.77 -2.54
CA THR A 70 -10.73 17.61 -1.38
C THR A 70 -11.74 18.73 -1.11
N PHE A 71 -12.47 19.20 -2.13
CA PHE A 71 -13.50 20.24 -1.99
C PHE A 71 -14.93 19.69 -1.98
N THR A 72 -15.20 18.57 -2.66
CA THR A 72 -16.52 17.93 -2.69
C THR A 72 -16.71 16.94 -1.55
N LEU A 73 -15.65 16.64 -0.81
CA LEU A 73 -15.49 15.62 0.25
C LEU A 73 -15.62 14.18 -0.24
N ARG A 74 -16.50 13.94 -1.21
CA ARG A 74 -16.77 12.64 -1.82
C ARG A 74 -16.97 12.75 -3.34
N MET A 75 -16.58 11.70 -4.06
CA MET A 75 -16.93 11.43 -5.46
C MET A 75 -17.27 9.94 -5.61
N ASP A 76 -18.32 9.64 -6.37
CA ASP A 76 -18.73 8.26 -6.65
C ASP A 76 -18.38 7.87 -8.08
N HIS A 77 -17.64 6.78 -8.22
CA HIS A 77 -17.24 6.21 -9.50
C HIS A 77 -17.98 4.89 -9.71
N ARG A 78 -18.83 4.84 -10.73
CA ARG A 78 -19.61 3.62 -11.05
C ARG A 78 -18.73 2.63 -11.80
N GLY A 79 -18.34 1.55 -11.13
CA GLY A 79 -17.73 0.39 -11.79
C GLY A 79 -18.77 -0.53 -12.42
N GLU A 80 -18.31 -1.64 -12.99
CA GLU A 80 -19.16 -2.62 -13.67
C GLU A 80 -20.17 -3.29 -12.73
N THR A 81 -19.71 -3.66 -11.54
CA THR A 81 -20.52 -4.42 -10.56
C THR A 81 -20.77 -3.66 -9.26
N ARG A 82 -19.92 -2.68 -8.92
CA ARG A 82 -19.92 -1.96 -7.65
C ARG A 82 -19.53 -0.50 -7.85
N THR A 83 -20.06 0.36 -6.99
CA THR A 83 -19.62 1.76 -6.90
C THR A 83 -18.39 1.85 -6.01
N LEU A 84 -17.43 2.68 -6.44
CA LEU A 84 -16.31 3.17 -5.63
C LEU A 84 -16.67 4.56 -5.09
N ALA A 85 -16.87 4.66 -3.79
CA ALA A 85 -16.99 5.95 -3.09
C ALA A 85 -15.61 6.44 -2.68
N HIS A 86 -15.09 7.46 -3.34
CA HIS A 86 -13.80 8.10 -3.03
C HIS A 86 -14.03 9.29 -2.11
N ILE A 87 -13.42 9.26 -0.94
CA ILE A 87 -13.54 10.27 0.11
C ILE A 87 -12.15 10.82 0.42
N ASP A 88 -12.02 12.14 0.56
CA ASP A 88 -10.81 12.79 1.05
C ASP A 88 -11.08 13.42 2.42
N ALA A 89 -10.48 12.84 3.45
CA ALA A 89 -10.70 13.25 4.82
C ALA A 89 -9.83 14.41 5.31
N TRP A 90 -8.95 14.95 4.47
CA TRP A 90 -8.00 16.02 4.84
C TRP A 90 -8.68 17.22 5.52
N ARG A 91 -9.90 17.55 5.08
CA ARG A 91 -10.68 18.73 5.54
C ARG A 91 -11.94 18.39 6.33
N ILE A 92 -12.17 17.11 6.64
CA ILE A 92 -13.38 16.66 7.32
C ILE A 92 -13.31 17.01 8.82
N GLY A 93 -14.38 17.62 9.34
CA GLY A 93 -14.70 17.77 10.76
C GLY A 93 -15.72 16.72 11.23
N ALA A 94 -16.01 16.69 12.55
CA ALA A 94 -16.85 15.64 13.15
C ALA A 94 -18.27 15.51 12.56
N HIS A 95 -18.85 16.61 12.03
CA HIS A 95 -20.20 16.64 11.44
C HIS A 95 -20.22 16.30 9.94
N ASP A 96 -19.06 16.27 9.28
CA ASP A 96 -18.99 16.08 7.83
C ASP A 96 -19.20 14.60 7.43
N LEU A 97 -18.95 13.65 8.34
CA LEU A 97 -19.13 12.22 8.06
C LEU A 97 -20.59 11.80 7.93
N GLU A 98 -21.46 12.39 8.75
CA GLU A 98 -22.91 12.24 8.62
C GLU A 98 -23.39 12.84 7.30
N SER A 99 -22.86 14.02 6.93
CA SER A 99 -23.18 14.69 5.66
C SER A 99 -22.72 13.89 4.42
N ILE A 100 -21.62 13.13 4.54
CA ILE A 100 -21.10 12.24 3.50
C ILE A 100 -21.95 10.97 3.36
N GLY A 101 -22.78 10.64 4.35
CA GLY A 101 -23.57 9.41 4.39
C GLY A 101 -22.68 8.16 4.57
N MET A 102 -21.70 8.24 5.47
CA MET A 102 -20.74 7.14 5.70
C MET A 102 -21.44 5.86 6.16
N ASP A 103 -22.47 5.96 7.00
CA ASP A 103 -23.18 4.79 7.52
C ASP A 103 -23.95 4.06 6.41
N GLU A 104 -24.59 4.80 5.51
CA GLU A 104 -25.25 4.23 4.33
C GLU A 104 -24.24 3.57 3.38
N LEU A 105 -23.10 4.21 3.16
CA LEU A 105 -22.02 3.64 2.35
C LEU A 105 -21.51 2.31 2.93
N LEU A 106 -21.27 2.27 4.23
CA LEU A 106 -20.81 1.07 4.91
C LEU A 106 -21.83 -0.07 4.85
N ALA A 107 -23.12 0.25 4.86
CA ALA A 107 -24.21 -0.74 4.75
C ALA A 107 -24.43 -1.24 3.32
N GLN A 108 -24.02 -0.49 2.29
CA GLN A 108 -24.20 -0.85 0.89
C GLN A 108 -23.12 -1.83 0.39
N SER A 109 -23.43 -2.59 -0.66
CA SER A 109 -22.43 -3.39 -1.36
C SER A 109 -21.60 -2.48 -2.28
N GLY A 110 -20.41 -2.09 -1.83
CA GLY A 110 -19.51 -1.22 -2.60
C GLY A 110 -18.06 -1.27 -2.12
N VAL A 111 -17.26 -0.36 -2.66
CA VAL A 111 -15.90 -0.10 -2.21
C VAL A 111 -15.83 1.35 -1.76
N ILE A 112 -15.21 1.61 -0.61
CA ILE A 112 -14.99 2.97 -0.12
C ILE A 112 -13.48 3.18 -0.06
N ALA A 113 -12.96 4.22 -0.71
CA ALA A 113 -11.56 4.62 -0.59
C ALA A 113 -11.48 5.94 0.17
N VAL A 114 -10.87 5.93 1.35
CA VAL A 114 -10.72 7.11 2.20
C VAL A 114 -9.26 7.54 2.23
N GLU A 115 -8.96 8.71 1.68
CA GLU A 115 -7.68 9.38 1.89
C GLU A 115 -7.64 10.08 3.25
N TRP A 116 -6.46 10.13 3.88
CA TRP A 116 -6.23 10.74 5.20
C TRP A 116 -7.12 10.15 6.33
N PRO A 117 -7.22 8.81 6.43
CA PRO A 117 -8.13 8.13 7.37
C PRO A 117 -7.87 8.48 8.85
N GLU A 118 -6.67 8.94 9.19
CA GLU A 118 -6.32 9.46 10.51
C GLU A 118 -7.21 10.62 10.98
N LYS A 119 -7.86 11.34 10.06
CA LYS A 119 -8.83 12.40 10.38
C LYS A 119 -10.16 11.86 10.90
N LEU A 120 -10.46 10.57 10.67
CA LEU A 120 -11.70 9.93 11.12
C LEU A 120 -11.67 9.54 12.61
N GLY A 121 -10.48 9.41 13.21
CA GLY A 121 -10.33 9.07 14.63
C GLY A 121 -11.10 7.81 15.04
N ALA A 122 -12.00 7.94 16.01
CA ALA A 122 -12.81 6.83 16.53
C ALA A 122 -13.89 6.32 15.55
N GLN A 123 -14.13 7.04 14.45
CA GLN A 123 -15.12 6.66 13.43
C GLN A 123 -14.53 5.75 12.33
N LEU A 124 -13.30 5.29 12.51
CA LEU A 124 -12.68 4.33 11.60
C LEU A 124 -13.48 3.02 11.56
N PRO A 125 -13.87 2.53 10.36
CA PRO A 125 -14.55 1.24 10.24
C PRO A 125 -13.67 0.11 10.77
N SER A 126 -14.25 -0.79 11.56
CA SER A 126 -13.53 -1.95 12.10
C SER A 126 -13.07 -2.92 11.01
N ARG A 127 -13.86 -3.08 9.95
CA ARG A 127 -13.54 -3.88 8.77
C ARG A 127 -12.96 -3.00 7.67
N HIS A 128 -11.65 -3.09 7.45
CA HIS A 128 -10.96 -2.28 6.45
C HIS A 128 -9.69 -2.95 5.90
N LEU A 129 -9.25 -2.47 4.75
CA LEU A 129 -7.92 -2.69 4.19
C LEU A 129 -7.11 -1.42 4.42
N ARG A 130 -5.97 -1.50 5.14
CA ARG A 130 -5.10 -0.32 5.31
C ARG A 130 -4.04 -0.32 4.22
N VAL A 131 -3.87 0.82 3.58
CA VAL A 131 -2.84 1.03 2.56
C VAL A 131 -2.00 2.24 2.95
N THR A 132 -0.68 2.05 3.01
CA THR A 132 0.27 3.11 3.37
C THR A 132 1.26 3.31 2.26
N LEU A 133 1.43 4.55 1.81
CA LEU A 133 2.36 4.96 0.76
C LEU A 133 3.46 5.83 1.38
N ASP A 134 4.71 5.36 1.30
CA ASP A 134 5.89 6.05 1.82
C ASP A 134 6.89 6.28 0.68
N TYR A 135 7.47 7.48 0.56
CA TYR A 135 8.53 7.73 -0.42
C TYR A 135 9.75 6.86 -0.17
N THR A 136 10.36 6.37 -1.24
CA THR A 136 11.73 5.84 -1.19
C THR A 136 12.70 7.01 -1.12
N GLN A 137 13.79 6.90 -0.37
CA GLN A 137 14.82 7.94 -0.35
C GLN A 137 15.37 8.17 -1.76
N SER A 138 15.41 9.42 -2.20
CA SER A 138 16.07 9.83 -3.43
C SER A 138 17.56 9.59 -3.32
N THR A 139 18.11 8.69 -4.15
CA THR A 139 19.53 8.77 -4.48
C THR A 139 19.71 9.93 -5.44
N HIS A 140 20.28 11.04 -4.98
CA HIS A 140 20.70 12.13 -5.86
C HIS A 140 21.82 11.60 -6.77
N VAL A 141 21.45 11.21 -7.98
CA VAL A 141 22.39 10.97 -9.07
C VAL A 141 21.99 11.94 -10.16
N ASP A 142 22.86 12.93 -10.40
CA ASP A 142 22.88 13.79 -11.59
C ASP A 142 21.77 14.84 -11.81
N GLY A 143 21.26 15.47 -10.74
CA GLY A 143 20.62 16.80 -10.84
C GLY A 143 19.28 16.88 -11.59
N GLU A 144 18.78 15.78 -12.14
CA GLU A 144 17.42 15.69 -12.72
C GLU A 144 16.40 15.25 -11.65
N ALA A 145 15.23 15.88 -11.66
CA ALA A 145 14.13 15.54 -10.78
C ALA A 145 13.47 14.25 -11.25
N HIS A 146 13.98 13.10 -10.81
CA HIS A 146 13.29 11.82 -11.00
C HIS A 146 12.06 11.72 -10.10
N GLU A 147 10.96 11.18 -10.63
CA GLU A 147 9.80 10.81 -9.81
C GLU A 147 10.28 9.87 -8.70
N LEU A 148 10.01 10.22 -7.44
CA LEU A 148 10.42 9.39 -6.32
C LEU A 148 9.62 8.08 -6.37
N GLY A 149 10.34 6.96 -6.32
CA GLY A 149 9.72 5.67 -6.02
C GLY A 149 8.98 5.73 -4.67
N ARG A 150 8.10 4.77 -4.45
CA ARG A 150 7.43 4.59 -3.17
C ARG A 150 7.36 3.14 -2.78
N ILE A 151 7.32 2.94 -1.48
CA ILE A 151 6.98 1.69 -0.87
C ILE A 151 5.52 1.76 -0.50
N ILE A 152 4.74 0.80 -0.98
CA ILE A 152 3.36 0.64 -0.60
C ILE A 152 3.20 -0.59 0.28
N THR A 153 2.53 -0.41 1.41
CA THR A 153 2.14 -1.49 2.31
C THR A 153 0.63 -1.68 2.23
N VAL A 154 0.19 -2.91 2.00
CA VAL A 154 -1.22 -3.31 2.00
C VAL A 154 -1.44 -4.28 3.16
N ASP A 155 -2.31 -3.92 4.10
CA ASP A 155 -2.60 -4.65 5.33
C ASP A 155 -4.08 -5.05 5.38
N ALA A 156 -4.33 -6.35 5.22
CA ALA A 156 -5.66 -6.95 5.22
C ALA A 156 -6.07 -7.56 6.57
N THR A 157 -5.30 -7.32 7.65
CA THR A 157 -5.53 -7.94 8.97
C THR A 157 -6.89 -7.60 9.58
N ALA A 158 -7.46 -6.43 9.25
CA ALA A 158 -8.77 -6.00 9.74
C ALA A 158 -9.95 -6.54 8.91
N LEU A 159 -9.70 -7.37 7.89
CA LEU A 159 -10.75 -8.04 7.11
C LEU A 159 -11.09 -9.43 7.67
N GLY A 160 -12.21 -10.00 7.22
CA GLY A 160 -12.54 -11.39 7.53
C GLY A 160 -11.53 -12.36 6.92
N ALA A 161 -11.31 -13.52 7.55
CA ALA A 161 -10.26 -14.48 7.15
C ALA A 161 -10.34 -14.94 5.67
N ARG A 162 -11.56 -15.04 5.10
CA ARG A 162 -11.75 -15.38 3.67
C ARG A 162 -11.32 -14.24 2.75
N GLU A 163 -11.67 -13.01 3.11
CA GLU A 163 -11.38 -11.79 2.35
C GLU A 163 -9.89 -11.50 2.37
N SER A 164 -9.31 -11.49 3.57
CA SER A 164 -7.87 -11.31 3.78
C SER A 164 -7.05 -12.31 2.96
N ARG A 165 -7.42 -13.59 3.00
CA ARG A 165 -6.76 -14.63 2.19
C ARG A 165 -6.87 -14.38 0.69
N ARG A 166 -8.03 -13.94 0.20
CA ARG A 166 -8.26 -13.70 -1.23
C ARG A 166 -7.47 -12.49 -1.72
N ILE A 167 -7.44 -11.41 -0.95
CA ILE A 167 -6.59 -10.23 -1.23
C ILE A 167 -5.12 -10.65 -1.23
N ALA A 168 -4.65 -11.33 -0.19
CA ALA A 168 -3.28 -11.78 -0.08
C ALA A 168 -2.86 -12.67 -1.28
N GLN A 169 -3.71 -13.63 -1.67
CA GLN A 169 -3.46 -14.50 -2.84
C GLN A 169 -3.44 -13.72 -4.16
N GLY A 170 -4.37 -12.77 -4.34
CA GLY A 170 -4.38 -11.92 -5.53
C GLY A 170 -3.13 -11.04 -5.63
N LEU A 171 -2.72 -10.45 -4.52
CA LEU A 171 -1.50 -9.67 -4.41
C LEU A 171 -0.23 -10.53 -4.60
N ASP A 172 -0.24 -11.79 -4.18
CA ASP A 172 0.87 -12.73 -4.44
C ASP A 172 1.00 -13.09 -5.93
N LEU A 173 -0.06 -12.98 -6.73
CA LEU A 173 0.02 -13.17 -8.17
C LEU A 173 0.67 -11.97 -8.87
N LEU A 174 0.52 -10.75 -8.33
CA LEU A 174 1.19 -9.55 -8.84
C LEU A 174 2.71 -9.62 -8.77
N VAL A 175 3.25 -10.35 -7.80
CA VAL A 175 4.69 -10.63 -7.66
C VAL A 175 5.31 -11.23 -8.93
N ARG A 176 4.48 -11.82 -9.80
CA ARG A 176 4.92 -12.43 -11.07
C ARG A 176 4.91 -11.45 -12.24
N SER A 177 4.43 -10.22 -12.05
CA SER A 177 4.52 -9.15 -13.04
C SER A 177 5.90 -8.48 -12.97
N PRO A 178 6.64 -8.34 -14.08
CA PRO A 178 7.98 -7.76 -14.08
C PRO A 178 8.03 -6.27 -13.67
N SER A 179 6.88 -5.60 -13.61
CA SER A 179 6.78 -4.16 -13.31
C SER A 179 6.74 -3.83 -11.82
N ILE A 180 6.19 -4.72 -10.97
CA ILE A 180 5.96 -4.45 -9.54
C ILE A 180 6.72 -5.48 -8.70
N ALA A 181 7.87 -5.07 -8.15
CA ALA A 181 8.71 -5.96 -7.35
C ALA A 181 8.20 -6.01 -5.90
N PRO A 182 7.91 -7.21 -5.33
CA PRO A 182 7.68 -7.32 -3.90
C PRO A 182 8.96 -7.05 -3.13
N LEU A 183 8.80 -6.48 -1.93
CA LEU A 183 9.89 -6.44 -0.97
C LEU A 183 9.88 -7.72 -0.15
N LEU A 184 10.88 -8.56 -0.39
CA LEU A 184 11.10 -9.83 0.31
C LEU A 184 12.32 -9.73 1.23
N CYS A 185 12.23 -10.41 2.37
CA CYS A 185 13.30 -10.45 3.34
C CYS A 185 14.49 -11.22 2.76
N PRO A 186 15.71 -10.66 2.73
CA PRO A 186 16.87 -11.32 2.12
C PRO A 186 17.32 -12.56 2.91
N VAL A 187 16.95 -12.66 4.20
CA VAL A 187 17.33 -13.77 5.08
C VAL A 187 16.40 -14.98 4.95
N CYS A 188 15.09 -14.74 4.78
CA CYS A 188 14.10 -15.83 4.85
C CYS A 188 13.10 -15.85 3.70
N GLY A 189 13.14 -14.87 2.78
CA GLY A 189 12.22 -14.74 1.65
C GLY A 189 10.80 -14.30 1.99
N ALA A 190 10.47 -14.09 3.27
CA ALA A 190 9.14 -13.62 3.68
C ALA A 190 8.91 -12.15 3.28
N SER A 191 7.68 -11.76 2.95
CA SER A 191 7.32 -10.36 2.69
C SER A 191 7.75 -9.46 3.84
N THR A 192 8.42 -8.35 3.52
CA THR A 192 8.86 -7.38 4.53
C THR A 192 7.68 -6.57 5.01
N THR A 193 7.68 -6.24 6.30
CA THR A 193 6.67 -5.38 6.91
C THR A 193 7.31 -4.08 7.36
N ARG A 194 6.56 -2.99 7.43
CA ARG A 194 7.00 -1.80 8.16
C ARG A 194 7.14 -2.20 9.63
N SER A 195 8.34 -2.11 10.20
CA SER A 195 8.54 -2.42 11.61
C SER A 195 7.85 -1.34 12.44
N ALA A 196 6.78 -1.70 13.16
CA ALA A 196 6.13 -0.82 14.13
C ALA A 196 7.05 -0.38 15.29
N GLN A 197 8.31 -0.85 15.33
CA GLN A 197 9.25 -0.64 16.43
C GLN A 197 10.43 0.28 16.08
N ASP A 198 10.52 0.83 14.86
CA ASP A 198 11.55 1.80 14.50
C ASP A 198 10.94 3.19 14.29
N ASN A 199 11.27 4.12 15.19
CA ASN A 199 10.92 5.55 15.11
C ASN A 199 11.59 6.28 13.92
N SER A 200 12.39 5.59 13.11
CA SER A 200 13.09 6.15 11.95
C SER A 200 12.23 6.19 10.68
N GLY A 201 10.98 5.70 10.72
CA GLY A 201 9.99 5.88 9.65
C GLY A 201 10.23 5.06 8.37
N GLY A 202 11.40 4.46 8.19
CA GLY A 202 11.77 3.69 6.99
C GLY A 202 11.27 2.24 7.00
N VAL A 203 10.94 1.73 5.82
CA VAL A 203 10.69 0.29 5.60
C VAL A 203 12.04 -0.41 5.59
N LEU A 204 12.25 -1.31 6.55
CA LEU A 204 13.45 -2.12 6.60
C LEU A 204 13.26 -3.39 5.77
N PRO A 205 14.31 -3.90 5.11
CA PRO A 205 14.21 -5.07 4.26
C PRO A 205 14.03 -6.38 5.04
N PHE A 206 13.68 -6.35 6.34
CA PHE A 206 13.62 -7.54 7.19
C PHE A 206 12.23 -7.74 7.79
N CYS A 207 11.70 -8.95 7.71
CA CYS A 207 10.38 -9.30 8.25
C CYS A 207 10.32 -9.37 9.79
N SER A 208 11.48 -9.37 10.48
CA SER A 208 11.57 -9.47 11.94
C SER A 208 12.90 -8.95 12.48
N ARG A 209 12.94 -8.57 13.77
CA ARG A 209 14.18 -8.27 14.50
C ARG A 209 15.17 -9.43 14.46
N ARG A 210 14.67 -10.68 14.49
CA ARG A 210 15.49 -11.89 14.36
C ARG A 210 16.21 -11.94 13.01
N CYS A 211 15.50 -11.70 11.91
CA CYS A 211 16.12 -11.68 10.58
C CYS A 211 17.14 -10.52 10.46
N ARG A 212 16.83 -9.35 11.01
CA ARG A 212 17.77 -8.23 11.08
C ARG A 212 19.06 -8.59 11.83
N MET A 213 18.93 -9.26 12.98
CA MET A 213 20.08 -9.68 13.77
C MET A 213 20.89 -10.80 13.09
N ALA A 214 20.23 -11.70 12.36
CA ALA A 214 20.90 -12.73 11.58
C ALA A 214 21.76 -12.11 10.47
N ASP A 215 21.20 -11.18 9.71
CA ASP A 215 21.90 -10.42 8.66
C ASP A 215 23.08 -9.62 9.22
N LEU A 216 22.87 -8.89 10.33
CA LEU A 216 23.95 -8.18 11.01
C LEU A 216 25.06 -9.13 11.50
N GLY A 217 24.69 -10.31 11.99
CA GLY A 217 25.63 -11.34 12.40
C GLY A 217 26.47 -11.87 11.24
N ASP A 218 25.86 -12.04 10.07
CA ASP A 218 26.59 -12.44 8.86
C ASP A 218 27.49 -11.33 8.32
N TRP A 219 27.08 -10.06 8.46
CA TRP A 219 27.91 -8.90 8.12
C TRP A 219 29.13 -8.79 9.04
N LEU A 220 28.92 -8.90 10.35
CA LEU A 220 30.01 -8.90 11.35
C LEU A 220 30.96 -10.09 11.18
N ALA A 221 30.44 -11.23 10.71
CA ALA A 221 31.24 -12.40 10.39
C ALA A 221 31.93 -12.33 9.00
N MET A 222 31.85 -11.18 8.30
CA MET A 222 32.36 -10.98 6.94
C MET A 222 31.89 -12.04 5.94
N ARG A 223 30.70 -12.62 6.16
CA ARG A 223 30.13 -13.64 5.28
C ARG A 223 29.48 -13.04 4.03
N HIS A 224 29.26 -11.72 4.01
CA HIS A 224 28.85 -10.98 2.82
C HIS A 224 30.06 -10.55 1.99
N ARG A 225 30.06 -10.87 0.69
CA ARG A 225 30.96 -10.26 -0.30
C ARG A 225 30.26 -9.11 -0.99
N ILE A 226 30.85 -7.91 -0.96
CA ILE A 226 30.42 -6.79 -1.79
C ILE A 226 30.91 -7.07 -3.22
N ALA A 227 29.99 -7.15 -4.17
CA ALA A 227 30.34 -7.28 -5.57
C ALA A 227 31.23 -6.09 -5.99
N GLY A 228 32.47 -6.39 -6.40
CA GLY A 228 33.46 -5.38 -6.83
C GLY A 228 34.52 -5.01 -5.80
N SER A 229 34.46 -5.49 -4.55
CA SER A 229 35.59 -5.36 -3.61
C SER A 229 36.62 -6.46 -3.89
N SER A 230 37.77 -6.10 -4.45
CA SER A 230 38.95 -6.96 -4.37
C SER A 230 39.35 -7.04 -2.91
N THR A 231 39.52 -8.26 -2.41
CA THR A 231 40.10 -8.53 -1.09
C THR A 231 41.42 -7.76 -0.94
N PRO A 232 41.67 -7.05 0.18
CA PRO A 232 43.04 -6.69 0.51
C PRO A 232 43.78 -8.01 0.77
N GLU A 233 44.81 -8.30 -0.02
CA GLU A 233 45.81 -9.29 0.34
C GLU A 233 46.46 -8.81 1.64
N PHE A 234 46.17 -9.49 2.75
CA PHE A 234 46.97 -9.35 3.96
C PHE A 234 48.19 -10.24 3.76
N ASP A 235 49.33 -9.59 3.51
CA ASP A 235 50.64 -10.20 3.50
C ASP A 235 50.98 -10.65 4.93
N GLU A 236 50.93 -11.95 5.20
CA GLU A 236 51.47 -12.52 6.43
C GLU A 236 53.00 -12.48 6.34
N SER A 237 53.61 -11.50 7.02
CA SER A 237 55.02 -11.51 7.39
C SER A 237 55.25 -11.08 8.83
#